data_AF-A0A318HP15-F1
#
_entry.id   AF-A0A318HP15-F1
#
_cell.length_a   1.000
_cell.length_b   1.000
_cell.length_c   1.000
_cell.angle_alpha   90.00
_cell.angle_beta   90.00
_cell.angle_gamma   90.00
#
_symmetry.space_group_name_H-M   'P 1'
#
loop_
_entity.id
_entity.type
_entity.pdbx_description
1 polymer ?
#
loop_
_entity_poly.entity_id
_entity_poly.type
_entity_poly.pdbx_seq_one_letter_code
_entity_poly.pdbx_strand_id
1 'polypeptide(L)' 'RIIGTLRATVMEGSFGNQKQHYAVGRIKARNMFSETLLLFFGIHTANAAVLAARQMARDMKKAA' A
#
# COMPACT_ATOMS: atom_id res chain seq x y z
N ARG A 1 -16.62 -13.91 -9.05
CA ARG A 1 -15.63 -13.12 -9.82
C ARG A 1 -15.75 -11.61 -9.56
N ILE A 2 -16.96 -11.05 -9.45
CA ILE A 2 -17.23 -9.60 -9.29
C ILE A 2 -16.67 -9.00 -7.98
N ILE A 3 -16.83 -9.68 -6.84
CA ILE A 3 -16.39 -9.18 -5.52
C ILE A 3 -14.86 -9.05 -5.43
N GLY A 4 -14.11 -9.99 -6.02
CA GLY A 4 -12.65 -9.94 -6.03
C GLY A 4 -12.12 -8.76 -6.83
N THR A 5 -12.73 -8.48 -7.99
CA THR A 5 -12.39 -7.33 -8.83
C THR A 5 -12.74 -6.01 -8.14
N LEU A 6 -13.93 -5.92 -7.54
CA LEU A 6 -14.37 -4.72 -6.83
C LEU A 6 -13.45 -4.41 -5.63
N ARG A 7 -13.05 -5.44 -4.86
CA ARG A 7 -12.06 -5.29 -3.79
C ARG A 7 -10.70 -4.88 -4.34
N ALA A 8 -10.22 -5.49 -5.42
CA ALA A 8 -8.97 -5.07 -6.05
C ALA A 8 -9.01 -3.60 -6.49
N THR A 9 -10.08 -3.12 -7.13
CA THR A 9 -10.22 -1.73 -7.57
C THR A 9 -10.34 -0.73 -6.41
N VAL A 10 -11.09 -1.06 -5.35
CA VAL A 10 -11.17 -0.21 -4.15
C VAL A 10 -9.80 -0.12 -3.47
N MET A 11 -9.08 -1.24 -3.40
CA MET A 11 -7.74 -1.31 -2.82
C MET A 11 -6.69 -0.63 -3.70
N GLU A 12 -6.87 -0.63 -5.03
CA GLU A 12 -6.07 0.16 -5.97
C GLU A 12 -6.21 1.67 -5.71
N GLY A 13 -7.40 2.13 -5.30
CA GLY A 13 -7.65 3.52 -4.90
C GLY A 13 -6.85 3.93 -3.67
N SER A 14 -6.65 3.04 -2.69
CA SER A 14 -5.82 3.31 -1.51
C SER A 14 -4.33 3.46 -1.82
N PHE A 15 -3.84 2.87 -2.91
CA PHE A 15 -2.43 3.01 -3.32
C PHE A 15 -2.11 4.34 -4.02
N GLY A 16 -3.11 5.05 -4.55
CA GLY A 16 -2.90 6.25 -5.36
C GLY A 16 -1.84 6.02 -6.46
N ASN A 17 -0.92 6.98 -6.64
CA ASN A 17 0.15 6.88 -7.63
C ASN A 17 1.35 6.01 -7.18
N GLN A 18 1.28 5.36 -6.02
CA GLN A 18 2.41 4.67 -5.39
C GLN A 18 2.43 3.15 -5.62
N LYS A 19 1.58 2.62 -6.53
CA LYS A 19 1.57 1.18 -6.89
C LYS A 19 2.93 0.66 -7.37
N GLN A 20 3.82 1.52 -7.86
CA GLN A 20 5.17 1.12 -8.29
C GLN A 20 6.22 1.19 -7.18
N HIS A 21 5.94 1.86 -6.05
CA HIS A 21 6.93 2.17 -5.02
C HIS A 21 7.04 1.11 -3.92
N TYR A 22 6.03 0.24 -3.74
CA TYR A 22 6.02 -0.77 -2.66
C TYR A 22 5.85 -2.21 -3.16
N ALA A 23 6.44 -2.53 -4.31
CA ALA A 23 6.41 -3.87 -4.90
C ALA A 23 5.01 -4.46 -5.19
N VAL A 24 3.94 -3.65 -5.14
CA VAL A 24 2.57 -4.04 -5.50
C VAL A 24 2.26 -3.96 -7.00
N GLY A 25 3.21 -3.55 -7.83
CA GLY A 25 3.05 -3.52 -9.29
C GLY A 25 2.87 -4.91 -9.92
N ARG A 26 3.42 -5.96 -9.30
CA ARG A 26 3.18 -7.36 -9.70
C ARG A 26 3.40 -8.32 -8.54
N ILE A 27 2.31 -8.79 -7.92
CA ILE A 27 2.37 -9.78 -6.83
C ILE A 27 2.58 -11.17 -7.46
N LYS A 28 3.79 -11.72 -7.34
CA LYS A 28 4.16 -13.04 -7.87
C LYS A 28 4.06 -14.12 -6.78
N ALA A 29 2.84 -14.33 -6.29
CA ALA A 29 2.56 -15.38 -5.31
C ALA A 29 2.24 -16.73 -6.00
N ARG A 30 2.70 -17.85 -5.42
CA ARG A 30 2.40 -19.21 -5.94
C ARG A 30 1.16 -19.85 -5.31
N ASN A 31 0.60 -19.24 -4.26
CA ASN A 31 -0.61 -19.71 -3.58
C ASN A 31 -1.40 -18.53 -2.99
N MET A 32 -2.69 -18.76 -2.73
CA MET A 32 -3.65 -17.74 -2.27
C MET A 32 -3.26 -17.11 -0.93
N PHE A 33 -2.68 -17.89 -0.02
CA PHE A 33 -2.21 -17.39 1.28
C PHE A 33 -1.09 -16.36 1.10
N SER A 34 -0.10 -16.68 0.28
CA SER A 34 1.03 -15.79 0.00
C SER A 34 0.58 -14.55 -0.77
N GLU A 35 -0.38 -14.68 -1.67
CA GLU A 35 -0.97 -13.54 -2.39
C GLU A 35 -1.67 -12.59 -1.44
N THR A 36 -2.48 -13.14 -0.52
CA THR A 36 -3.18 -12.37 0.51
C THR A 36 -2.17 -11.67 1.43
N LEU A 37 -1.14 -12.39 1.89
CA LEU A 37 -0.10 -11.83 2.75
C LEU A 37 0.64 -10.67 2.06
N LEU A 38 1.05 -10.85 0.79
CA LEU A 38 1.77 -9.83 0.04
C LEU A 38 0.90 -8.59 -0.25
N LEU A 39 -0.40 -8.78 -0.50
CA LEU A 39 -1.35 -7.68 -0.59
C LEU A 39 -1.38 -6.87 0.72
N PHE A 40 -1.67 -7.52 1.84
CA PHE A 40 -1.75 -6.88 3.15
C PHE A 40 -0.46 -6.16 3.53
N PHE A 41 0.68 -6.83 3.31
CA PHE A 41 1.99 -6.25 3.53
C PHE A 41 2.18 -4.96 2.73
N GLY A 42 1.98 -5.00 1.40
CA GLY A 42 2.14 -3.83 0.54
C GLY A 42 1.28 -2.64 0.95
N ILE A 43 0.03 -2.89 1.39
CA ILE A 43 -0.89 -1.83 1.84
C ILE A 43 -0.39 -1.18 3.12
N HIS A 44 0.01 -1.98 4.11
CA HIS A 44 0.50 -1.47 5.38
C HIS A 44 1.81 -0.72 5.23
N THR A 45 2.71 -1.19 4.38
CA THR A 45 3.97 -0.49 4.08
C THR A 45 3.71 0.86 3.43
N ALA A 46 2.80 0.94 2.45
CA ALA A 46 2.45 2.22 1.83
C ALA A 46 1.86 3.22 2.84
N ASN A 47 0.94 2.75 3.68
CA ASN A 47 0.33 3.58 4.72
C ASN A 47 1.36 4.07 5.74
N ALA A 48 2.26 3.18 6.19
CA ALA A 48 3.32 3.52 7.14
C ALA A 48 4.28 4.56 6.55
N ALA A 49 4.67 4.44 5.28
CA ALA A 49 5.52 5.41 4.60
C ALA A 49 4.88 6.80 4.52
N VAL A 50 3.58 6.88 4.20
CA VAL A 50 2.83 8.14 4.20
C VAL A 50 2.76 8.75 5.60
N LEU A 51 2.53 7.94 6.63
CA LEU A 51 2.51 8.41 8.02
C LEU A 51 3.89 8.92 8.46
N ALA A 52 4.97 8.21 8.12
CA ALA A 52 6.33 8.63 8.41
C ALA A 52 6.66 9.97 7.74
N ALA A 53 6.35 10.13 6.45
CA ALA A 53 6.55 11.39 5.73
C ALA A 53 5.78 12.56 6.37
N ARG A 54 4.52 12.32 6.77
CA ARG A 54 3.70 13.30 7.49
C ARG A 54 4.31 13.66 8.85
N GLN A 55 4.84 12.68 9.57
CA GLN A 55 5.48 12.91 10.86
C GLN A 55 6.73 13.78 10.71
N MET A 56 7.62 13.43 9.77
CA MET A 56 8.82 14.22 9.47
C MET A 56 8.48 15.66 9.10
N ALA A 57 7.45 15.88 8.27
CA ALA A 57 7.00 17.22 7.91
C ALA A 57 6.46 18.02 9.10
N ARG A 58 5.79 17.35 10.06
CA ARG A 58 5.33 17.99 11.30
C ARG A 58 6.49 18.35 12.22
N ASP A 59 7.48 17.48 12.33
CA ASP A 59 8.65 17.72 13.18
C ASP A 59 9.52 18.85 12.61
N MET A 60 9.69 18.92 11.29
CA MET A 60 10.36 20.05 10.63
C MET A 60 9.63 21.38 10.87
N LYS A 61 8.30 21.39 10.86
CA LYS A 61 7.50 22.59 11.18
C LYS A 61 7.59 23.02 12.64
N LYS A 62 7.89 22.11 13.57
CA LYS A 62 8.09 22.45 14.99
C LYS A 62 9.50 22.97 15.28
N ALA A 63 10.47 22.56 14.46
CA ALA A 63 11.87 22.96 14.61
C ALA A 63 12.21 24.30 13.94
N ALA A 64 11.34 24.79 13.06
CA ALA A 64 11.41 26.11 12.43
C ALA A 64 10.62 27.15 13.25
#